data_AF-A0A943QFZ4-F1
#
_entry.id   AF-A0A943QFZ4-F1
#
_cell.length_a   1.000
_cell.length_b   1.000
_cell.length_c   1.000
_cell.angle_alpha   90.00
_cell.angle_beta   90.00
_cell.angle_gamma   90.00
#
_symmetry.space_group_name_H-M   'P 1'
#
loop_
_entity.id
_entity.type
_entity.pdbx_description
1 polymer ?
#
loop_
_entity_poly.entity_id
_entity_poly.type
_entity_poly.pdbx_seq_one_letter_code
_entity_poly.pdbx_strand_id
1 'polypeptide(L)'
;MEIEQCVLDRINVVEGEKITENLPILYEFFLDQGYRWIRKQINYLYSSEDILELIKYIIDADISNLDLKYCMYMLGIEGDILQDGTAYYPIKKEWYYKIKQWADEIKDRSRAEEKYKRMKEQICAGTLNYRFI
;
A
#
# COMPACT_ATOMS: atom_id res chain seq x y z
N MET A 1 -7.82 6.93 -11.74
CA MET A 1 -6.57 6.16 -11.92
C MET A 1 -6.86 5.01 -12.86
N GLU A 2 -6.08 4.89 -13.93
CA GLU A 2 -6.15 3.75 -14.86
C GLU A 2 -5.20 2.65 -14.37
N ILE A 3 -5.65 1.40 -14.39
CA ILE A 3 -4.84 0.25 -13.97
C ILE A 3 -4.02 -0.24 -15.16
N GLU A 4 -2.71 -0.31 -15.00
CA GLU A 4 -1.79 -0.74 -16.04
C GLU A 4 -1.72 -2.27 -16.08
N GLN A 5 -2.20 -2.87 -17.16
CA GLN A 5 -2.20 -4.33 -17.32
C GLN A 5 -0.78 -4.92 -17.27
N CYS A 6 0.22 -4.22 -17.80
CA CYS A 6 1.61 -4.68 -17.79
C CYS A 6 2.20 -4.80 -16.37
N VAL A 7 1.66 -4.08 -15.39
CA VAL A 7 2.02 -4.21 -13.98
C VAL A 7 1.37 -5.46 -13.40
N LEU A 8 0.07 -5.65 -13.66
CA LEU A 8 -0.68 -6.83 -13.23
C LEU A 8 -0.04 -8.14 -13.75
N ASP A 9 0.46 -8.14 -14.99
CA ASP A 9 1.12 -9.32 -15.57
C ASP A 9 2.45 -9.67 -14.87
N ARG A 10 3.05 -8.71 -14.14
CA ARG A 10 4.33 -8.87 -13.42
C ARG A 10 4.16 -9.18 -11.94
N ILE A 11 3.07 -8.71 -11.33
CA ILE A 11 2.75 -9.00 -9.94
C ILE A 11 1.80 -10.20 -9.92
N ASN A 12 2.24 -11.36 -9.43
CA ASN A 12 1.44 -12.59 -9.44
C ASN A 12 -0.01 -12.34 -8.93
N VAL A 13 -1.00 -12.43 -9.83
CA VAL A 13 -2.43 -12.27 -9.49
C VAL A 13 -2.97 -13.65 -9.11
N VAL A 14 -3.36 -13.81 -7.86
CA VAL A 14 -3.91 -15.08 -7.38
C VAL A 14 -5.43 -15.08 -7.53
N GLU A 15 -6.01 -16.27 -7.68
CA GLU A 15 -7.45 -16.45 -7.85
C GLU A 15 -8.23 -15.72 -6.74
N GLY A 16 -9.14 -14.83 -7.15
CA GLY A 16 -9.99 -14.06 -6.23
C GLY A 16 -9.43 -12.69 -5.81
N GLU A 17 -8.15 -12.38 -6.07
CA GLU A 17 -7.62 -11.04 -5.82
C GLU A 17 -8.15 -10.02 -6.84
N LYS A 18 -8.49 -8.83 -6.35
CA LYS A 18 -8.94 -7.71 -7.20
C LYS A 18 -8.38 -6.39 -6.68
N ILE A 19 -8.05 -5.51 -7.61
CA ILE A 19 -7.72 -4.13 -7.28
C ILE A 19 -8.95 -3.46 -6.67
N THR A 20 -8.77 -2.76 -5.55
CA THR A 20 -9.86 -2.03 -4.89
C THR A 20 -9.98 -0.60 -5.41
N GLU A 21 -11.12 0.03 -5.16
CA GLU A 21 -11.32 1.46 -5.43
C GLU A 21 -10.42 2.38 -4.58
N ASN A 22 -9.86 1.86 -3.48
CA ASN A 22 -9.01 2.60 -2.55
C ASN A 22 -7.52 2.56 -2.91
N LEU A 23 -7.13 1.92 -4.01
CA LEU A 23 -5.76 1.92 -4.52
C LEU A 23 -5.16 3.36 -4.63
N PRO A 24 -5.90 4.43 -5.02
CA PRO A 24 -5.37 5.80 -5.00
C PRO A 24 -4.96 6.28 -3.60
N ILE A 25 -5.68 5.90 -2.55
CA ILE A 25 -5.36 6.25 -1.16
C ILE A 25 -4.04 5.58 -0.77
N LEU A 26 -3.90 4.29 -1.10
CA LEU A 26 -2.68 3.54 -0.83
C LEU A 26 -1.46 4.12 -1.57
N TYR A 27 -1.64 4.46 -2.85
CA TYR A 27 -0.57 5.06 -3.63
C TYR A 27 -0.16 6.42 -3.06
N GLU A 28 -1.12 7.28 -2.72
CA GLU A 28 -0.86 8.58 -2.08
C GLU A 28 -0.13 8.42 -0.74
N PHE A 29 -0.52 7.44 0.08
CA PHE A 29 0.16 7.12 1.32
C PHE A 29 1.66 6.83 1.07
N PHE A 30 1.99 6.04 0.05
CA PHE A 30 3.38 5.76 -0.28
C PHE A 30 4.15 6.98 -0.81
N LEU A 31 3.49 7.87 -1.57
CA LEU A 31 4.10 9.13 -1.98
C LEU A 31 4.45 10.01 -0.77
N ASP A 32 3.54 10.12 0.21
CA ASP A 32 3.76 10.86 1.46
C ASP A 32 4.93 10.29 2.27
N GLN A 33 5.12 8.97 2.25
CA GLN A 33 6.27 8.34 2.92
C GLN A 33 7.60 8.65 2.23
N GLY A 34 7.58 8.95 0.93
CA GLY A 34 8.75 9.25 0.12
C GLY A 34 9.56 8.00 -0.25
N TYR A 35 9.67 7.72 -1.54
CA TYR A 35 10.33 6.54 -2.11
C TYR A 35 11.70 6.18 -1.50
N ARG A 36 12.60 7.18 -1.31
CA ARG A 36 13.95 6.97 -0.76
C ARG A 36 13.95 6.48 0.69
N TRP A 37 12.86 6.73 1.41
CA TRP A 37 12.69 6.30 2.78
C TRP A 37 12.26 4.83 2.86
N ILE A 38 11.49 4.36 1.88
CA ILE A 38 10.95 2.99 1.82
C ILE A 38 12.03 1.99 1.34
N ARG A 39 12.69 2.29 0.21
CA ARG A 39 13.64 1.35 -0.42
C ARG A 39 14.97 1.34 0.34
N LYS A 40 15.51 0.12 0.58
CA LYS A 40 16.95 -0.22 0.75
C LYS A 40 17.34 -0.83 2.10
N GLN A 41 17.01 -2.11 2.31
CA GLN A 41 17.87 -3.06 3.06
C GLN A 41 17.79 -4.44 2.38
N ILE A 42 18.94 -5.00 1.97
CA ILE A 42 19.02 -6.30 1.28
C ILE A 42 18.76 -7.47 2.25
N ASN A 43 18.93 -7.23 3.56
CA ASN A 43 19.00 -8.30 4.56
C ASN A 43 17.70 -8.50 5.36
N TYR A 44 16.65 -7.71 5.12
CA TYR A 44 15.37 -7.84 5.81
C TYR A 44 14.23 -7.81 4.80
N LEU A 45 13.42 -8.85 4.83
CA LEU A 45 12.22 -8.99 4.03
C LEU A 45 11.02 -8.94 4.96
N TYR A 46 9.99 -8.18 4.56
CA TYR A 46 8.76 -8.02 5.31
C TYR A 46 7.59 -8.48 4.46
N SER A 47 6.67 -9.23 5.06
CA SER A 47 5.53 -9.79 4.34
C SER A 47 4.57 -8.68 3.91
N SER A 48 3.96 -8.88 2.75
CA SER A 48 2.95 -7.97 2.21
C SER A 48 1.72 -7.94 3.11
N GLU A 49 1.38 -9.05 3.75
CA GLU A 49 0.27 -9.14 4.69
C GLU A 49 0.49 -8.25 5.92
N ASP A 50 1.66 -8.33 6.56
CA ASP A 50 1.99 -7.48 7.72
C ASP A 50 1.96 -6.00 7.33
N ILE A 51 2.59 -5.66 6.21
CA ILE A 51 2.63 -4.27 5.71
C ILE A 51 1.21 -3.77 5.42
N LEU A 52 0.41 -4.57 4.73
CA LEU A 52 -0.96 -4.25 4.37
C LEU A 52 -1.81 -3.98 5.61
N GLU A 53 -1.73 -4.85 6.61
CA GLU A 53 -2.49 -4.74 7.85
C GLU A 53 -2.16 -3.43 8.58
N LEU A 54 -0.87 -3.09 8.70
CA LEU A 54 -0.44 -1.84 9.34
C LEU A 54 -0.97 -0.60 8.58
N ILE A 55 -0.88 -0.61 7.25
CA ILE A 55 -1.35 0.53 6.44
C ILE A 55 -2.86 0.68 6.53
N LYS A 56 -3.64 -0.42 6.50
CA LYS A 56 -5.10 -0.39 6.66
C LYS A 56 -5.52 0.38 7.91
N TYR A 57 -4.82 0.19 9.02
CA TYR A 57 -5.09 0.94 10.26
C TYR A 57 -4.83 2.44 10.10
N ILE A 58 -3.79 2.83 9.36
CA ILE A 58 -3.41 4.24 9.20
C ILE A 58 -4.38 4.97 8.25
N ILE A 59 -4.68 4.37 7.10
CA ILE A 59 -5.49 5.01 6.07
C ILE A 59 -7.01 4.80 6.26
N ASP A 60 -7.40 3.87 7.13
CA ASP A 60 -8.80 3.50 7.39
C ASP A 60 -9.59 3.19 6.11
N ALA A 61 -8.98 2.43 5.20
CA ALA A 61 -9.58 2.04 3.93
C ALA A 61 -9.33 0.56 3.66
N ASP A 62 -10.31 -0.10 3.05
CA ASP A 62 -10.13 -1.48 2.62
C ASP A 62 -9.30 -1.51 1.34
N ILE A 63 -8.19 -2.23 1.40
CA ILE A 63 -7.21 -2.40 0.33
C ILE A 63 -6.83 -3.87 0.25
N SER A 64 -6.57 -4.37 -0.96
CA SER A 64 -6.18 -5.75 -1.19
C SER A 64 -4.67 -5.91 -1.14
N ASN A 65 -4.20 -7.16 -0.96
CA ASN A 65 -2.79 -7.50 -1.14
C ASN A 65 -2.32 -7.20 -2.58
N LEU A 66 -3.20 -7.35 -3.58
CA LEU A 66 -2.93 -6.96 -4.96
C LEU A 66 -2.70 -5.45 -5.11
N ASP A 67 -3.44 -4.62 -4.37
CA ASP A 67 -3.22 -3.17 -4.36
C ASP A 67 -1.83 -2.81 -3.85
N LEU A 68 -1.40 -3.47 -2.76
CA LEU A 68 -0.07 -3.29 -2.20
C LEU A 68 1.01 -3.72 -3.20
N LYS A 69 0.85 -4.89 -3.83
CA LYS A 69 1.76 -5.36 -4.87
C LYS A 69 1.86 -4.37 -6.03
N TYR A 70 0.72 -3.82 -6.46
CA TYR A 70 0.66 -2.83 -7.53
C TYR A 70 1.41 -1.55 -7.15
N CYS A 71 1.13 -0.98 -5.98
CA CYS A 71 1.81 0.23 -5.52
C CYS A 71 3.33 0.02 -5.37
N MET A 72 3.75 -1.10 -4.76
CA MET A 72 5.17 -1.40 -4.60
C MET A 72 5.88 -1.50 -5.95
N TYR A 73 5.27 -2.17 -6.92
CA TYR A 73 5.80 -2.29 -8.27
C TYR A 73 5.89 -0.93 -8.97
N MET A 74 4.83 -0.10 -8.91
CA MET A 74 4.81 1.25 -9.48
C MET A 74 5.91 2.15 -8.90
N LEU A 75 6.27 1.93 -7.63
CA LEU A 75 7.36 2.64 -6.97
C LEU A 75 8.73 2.04 -7.28
N GLY A 76 8.83 0.95 -8.05
CA GLY A 76 10.08 0.26 -8.36
C GLY A 76 10.66 -0.53 -7.17
N ILE A 77 9.79 -1.00 -6.28
CA ILE A 77 10.12 -1.89 -5.16
C ILE A 77 9.66 -3.30 -5.52
N GLU A 78 10.62 -4.11 -5.97
CA GLU A 78 10.38 -5.52 -6.26
C GLU A 78 10.47 -6.34 -4.98
N GLY A 79 9.51 -7.25 -4.80
CA GLY A 79 9.49 -8.23 -3.72
C GLY A 79 9.57 -9.65 -4.26
N ASP A 80 9.90 -10.60 -3.40
CA ASP A 80 9.82 -12.03 -3.71
C ASP A 80 8.37 -12.50 -3.53
N ILE A 81 7.71 -12.93 -4.60
CA ILE A 81 6.27 -13.25 -4.58
C ILE A 81 6.10 -14.77 -4.61
N LEU A 82 5.47 -15.29 -3.57
CA LEU A 82 5.17 -16.72 -3.42
C LEU A 82 3.96 -17.13 -4.26
N GLN A 83 3.76 -18.44 -4.39
CA GLN A 83 2.66 -19.03 -5.18
C GLN A 83 1.27 -18.70 -4.62
N ASP A 84 1.16 -18.55 -3.30
CA ASP A 84 -0.07 -18.15 -2.60
C ASP A 84 -0.39 -16.65 -2.72
N GLY A 85 0.50 -15.86 -3.32
CA GLY A 85 0.32 -14.44 -3.57
C GLY A 85 0.92 -13.52 -2.51
N THR A 86 1.43 -14.08 -1.41
CA THR A 86 2.17 -13.33 -0.39
C THR A 86 3.49 -12.85 -0.98
N ALA A 87 3.79 -11.57 -0.81
CA ALA A 87 5.02 -10.96 -1.32
C ALA A 87 5.93 -10.53 -0.16
N TYR A 88 7.24 -10.64 -0.34
CA TYR A 88 8.24 -10.29 0.65
C TYR A 88 9.10 -9.14 0.14
N TYR A 89 8.98 -7.96 0.76
CA TYR A 89 9.60 -6.72 0.27
C TYR A 89 10.88 -6.34 1.02
N PRO A 90 11.94 -5.93 0.30
CA PRO A 90 13.20 -5.43 0.88
C PRO A 90 13.09 -3.95 1.28
N ILE A 91 12.26 -3.66 2.29
CA ILE A 91 12.04 -2.32 2.85
C ILE A 91 12.97 -2.03 4.04
N LYS A 92 13.18 -0.75 4.34
CA LYS A 92 14.00 -0.37 5.49
C LYS A 92 13.34 -0.77 6.81
N LYS A 93 14.11 -1.40 7.69
CA LYS A 93 13.70 -1.71 9.06
C LYS A 93 13.12 -0.48 9.77
N GLU A 94 13.81 0.66 9.70
CA GLU A 94 13.39 1.89 10.36
C GLU A 94 12.02 2.38 9.86
N TRP A 95 11.75 2.20 8.56
CA TRP A 95 10.46 2.58 7.98
C TRP A 95 9.35 1.66 8.47
N TYR A 96 9.60 0.34 8.45
CA TYR A 96 8.65 -0.66 8.95
C TYR A 96 8.26 -0.40 10.40
N TYR A 97 9.24 -0.19 11.28
CA TYR A 97 8.96 0.10 12.70
C TYR A 97 8.27 1.45 12.92
N LYS A 98 8.57 2.46 12.10
CA LYS A 98 7.88 3.74 12.14
C LYS A 98 6.40 3.59 11.79
N ILE A 99 6.08 2.85 10.73
CA ILE A 99 4.70 2.58 10.35
C ILE A 99 3.99 1.73 11.40
N LYS A 100 4.68 0.73 11.96
CA LYS A 100 4.12 -0.07 13.06
C LYS A 100 3.73 0.80 14.25
N GLN A 101 4.65 1.63 14.72
CA GLN A 101 4.38 2.57 15.82
C GLN A 101 3.20 3.48 15.49
N TRP A 102 3.14 3.99 14.26
CA TRP A 102 2.07 4.87 13.85
C TRP A 102 0.70 4.17 13.78
N ALA A 103 0.66 2.94 13.26
CA ALA A 103 -0.55 2.13 13.26
C ALA A 103 -1.05 1.87 14.69
N ASP A 104 -0.14 1.58 15.63
CA ASP A 104 -0.47 1.39 17.05
C ASP A 104 -1.01 2.70 17.69
N GLU A 105 -0.39 3.85 17.40
CA GLU A 105 -0.86 5.15 17.89
C GLU A 105 -2.27 5.53 17.37
N ILE A 106 -2.60 5.15 16.13
CA ILE A 106 -3.94 5.40 15.54
C ILE A 106 -5.00 4.48 16.15
N LYS A 107 -4.67 3.21 16.40
CA LYS A 107 -5.57 2.27 17.10
C LYS A 107 -6.05 2.83 18.44
N ASP A 108 -5.17 3.51 19.16
CA ASP A 108 -5.47 4.10 20.47
C ASP A 108 -6.23 5.44 20.38
N ARG A 109 -6.17 6.14 19.25
CA ARG A 109 -6.72 7.51 19.09
C ARG A 109 -7.96 7.59 18.21
N SER A 110 -8.39 6.50 17.56
CA SER A 110 -9.59 6.43 16.71
C SER A 110 -9.70 7.52 15.63
N ARG A 111 -8.56 8.08 15.19
CA ARG A 111 -8.53 9.16 14.19
C ARG A 111 -7.61 8.77 13.04
N ALA A 112 -8.21 8.34 11.93
CA ALA A 112 -7.55 8.27 10.64
C ALA A 112 -7.03 9.67 10.24
N GLU A 113 -5.95 9.75 9.47
CA GLU A 113 -5.51 11.05 8.96
C GLU A 113 -6.64 11.70 8.13
N GLU A 114 -6.94 12.97 8.42
CA GLU A 114 -7.99 13.72 7.73
C GLU A 114 -7.81 13.76 6.20
N LYS A 115 -6.57 13.62 5.73
CA LYS A 115 -6.25 13.49 4.30
C LYS A 115 -6.91 12.24 3.71
N TYR A 116 -6.59 11.05 4.22
CA TYR A 116 -7.09 9.79 3.66
C TYR A 116 -8.61 9.66 3.84
N LYS A 117 -9.15 10.16 4.96
CA LYS A 117 -10.60 10.23 5.17
C LYS A 117 -11.30 11.02 4.06
N ARG A 118 -10.79 12.22 3.72
CA ARG A 118 -11.35 13.04 2.62
C ARG A 118 -11.24 12.34 1.27
N MET A 119 -10.12 11.65 1.00
CA MET A 119 -9.96 10.90 -0.25
C MET A 119 -10.98 9.76 -0.37
N LYS A 120 -11.22 9.03 0.73
CA LYS A 120 -12.25 7.99 0.81
C LYS A 120 -13.65 8.57 0.53
N GLU A 121 -13.98 9.69 1.14
CA GLU A 121 -15.25 10.41 0.89
C GLU A 121 -15.39 10.82 -0.58
N GLN A 122 -14.31 11.29 -1.22
CA GLN A 122 -14.30 11.64 -2.64
C GLN A 122 -14.47 10.43 -3.56
N ILE A 123 -13.88 9.28 -3.20
CA ILE A 123 -14.06 8.01 -3.93
C ILE A 123 -15.52 7.56 -3.82
N CYS A 124 -16.08 7.51 -2.62
CA CYS A 124 -17.50 7.16 -2.42
C CYS A 124 -18.45 8.09 -3.17
N ALA A 125 -18.10 9.37 -3.30
CA ALA A 125 -18.87 10.35 -4.06
C ALA A 125 -18.63 10.29 -5.58
N GLY A 126 -17.68 9.48 -6.06
CA GLY A 126 -17.31 9.40 -7.49
C GLY A 126 -16.62 10.66 -8.03
N THR A 127 -16.00 11.46 -7.15
CA THR A 127 -15.42 12.77 -7.49
C THR A 127 -13.89 12.80 -7.48
N LEU A 128 -13.23 11.73 -7.02
CA LEU A 128 -11.77 11.66 -7.01
C LEU A 128 -11.20 11.51 -8.42
N ASN A 129 -10.48 12.53 -8.91
CA ASN A 129 -9.75 12.47 -10.17
C ASN A 129 -8.24 12.35 -9.91
N TYR A 130 -7.76 11.12 -9.71
CA TYR A 130 -6.35 10.82 -9.43
C TYR A 130 -5.60 10.44 -10.71
N ARG A 131 -4.54 11.21 -11.06
CA ARG A 131 -3.64 11.02 -12.22
C ARG A 131 -2.18 10.95 -11.73
N PHE A 132 -1.37 10.07 -12.34
CA PHE A 132 0.07 9.99 -12.04
C PHE A 132 0.80 11.28 -12.45
N ILE A 133 1.72 11.75 -11.61
CA ILE A 133 2.71 12.80 -11.93
C ILE A 133 4.05 12.12 -12.21
#